data_AF-A0A2H1JAE3-F1
#
_entry.id   AF-A0A2H1JAE3-F1
#
_cell.length_a   1.000
_cell.length_b   1.000
_cell.length_c   1.000
_cell.angle_alpha   90.00
_cell.angle_beta   90.00
_cell.angle_gamma   90.00
#
_symmetry.space_group_name_H-M   'P 1'
#
loop_
_entity.id
_entity.type
_entity.pdbx_description
1 polymer ?
#
loop_
_entity_poly.entity_id
_entity_poly.type
_entity_poly.pdbx_seq_one_letter_code
_entity_poly.pdbx_strand_id
1 'polypeptide(L)' 'MILRGTARSPEPLIHVDADERADIDTVIAEVAERAAGNASVALGAPLSAVALEVGVARTRSRRQRSVSVQ' A
#
# COMPACT_ATOMS: atom_id res chain seq x y z
N MET A 1 0.32 -7.55 -4.22
CA MET A 1 -0.12 -8.24 -2.98
C MET A 1 -1.62 -8.38 -3.05
N ILE A 2 -2.14 -9.61 -3.02
CA ILE A 2 -3.59 -9.87 -3.01
C ILE A 2 -3.97 -10.12 -1.55
N LEU A 3 -4.71 -9.19 -0.96
CA LEU A 3 -5.29 -9.32 0.39
C LEU A 3 -6.51 -10.25 0.30
N ARG A 4 -6.53 -11.35 1.06
CA ARG A 4 -7.70 -12.23 1.19
C ARG A 4 -8.21 -12.15 2.63
N GLY A 5 -9.49 -11.83 2.81
CA GLY A 5 -10.12 -11.72 4.13
C GLY A 5 -11.64 -11.86 4.05
N THR A 6 -12.28 -12.21 5.17
CA THR A 6 -13.73 -12.45 5.31
C THR A 6 -14.44 -11.35 6.10
N ALA A 7 -13.80 -10.20 6.28
CA ALA A 7 -14.35 -9.10 7.07
C ALA A 7 -15.56 -8.44 6.36
N ARG A 8 -16.64 -8.20 7.11
CA ARG A 8 -17.85 -7.52 6.59
C ARG A 8 -17.57 -6.06 6.16
N SER A 9 -16.59 -5.40 6.79
CA SER A 9 -16.13 -4.05 6.44
C SER A 9 -14.60 -4.03 6.55
N PRO A 10 -13.89 -4.38 5.47
CA PRO A 10 -12.43 -4.50 5.50
C PRO A 10 -11.75 -3.14 5.45
N GLU A 11 -10.75 -2.95 6.30
CA GLU A 11 -9.93 -1.74 6.41
C GLU A 11 -8.44 -2.11 6.31
N PRO A 12 -7.82 -2.02 5.13
CA PRO A 12 -6.40 -2.32 4.97
C PRO A 12 -5.53 -1.16 5.48
N LEU A 13 -4.47 -1.54 6.20
CA LEU A 13 -3.36 -0.65 6.56
C LEU A 13 -2.16 -0.96 5.66
N ILE A 14 -1.58 0.08 5.05
CA ILE A 14 -0.46 -0.05 4.12
C ILE A 14 0.68 0.82 4.61
N HIS A 15 1.85 0.22 4.76
CA HIS A 15 3.07 0.92 5.10
C HIS A 15 3.91 1.13 3.85
N VAL A 16 4.30 2.37 3.57
CA VAL A 16 5.12 2.76 2.41
C VAL A 16 6.35 3.50 2.91
N ASP A 17 7.52 2.99 2.54
CA ASP A 17 8.76 3.74 2.70
C ASP A 17 9.06 4.51 1.43
N ALA A 18 9.10 5.83 1.55
CA ALA A 18 9.46 6.74 0.48
C ALA A 18 10.85 7.35 0.74
N ASP A 19 11.59 7.64 -0.34
CA ASP A 19 12.82 8.44 -0.23
C ASP A 19 12.47 9.91 0.06
N GLU A 20 13.40 10.66 0.65
CA GLU A 20 13.19 12.08 0.98
C GLU A 20 12.87 12.97 -0.23
N ARG A 21 13.23 12.54 -1.44
CA ARG A 21 12.95 13.25 -2.69
C ARG A 21 11.61 12.89 -3.31
N ALA A 22 10.89 11.93 -2.73
CA ALA A 22 9.62 11.49 -3.26
C ALA A 22 8.56 12.58 -3.11
N ASP A 23 7.74 12.74 -4.16
CA ASP A 23 6.49 13.48 -4.06
C ASP A 23 5.49 12.63 -3.26
N ILE A 24 5.39 12.94 -1.97
CA ILE A 24 4.59 12.16 -1.01
C ILE A 24 3.10 12.23 -1.35
N ASP A 25 2.60 13.36 -1.85
CA ASP A 25 1.19 13.51 -2.21
C ASP A 25 0.85 12.60 -3.40
N THR A 26 1.72 12.56 -4.41
CA THR A 26 1.59 11.64 -5.54
C THR A 26 1.68 10.17 -5.09
N VAL A 27 2.61 9.83 -4.18
CA VAL A 27 2.71 8.48 -3.61
C VAL A 27 1.44 8.08 -2.87
N ILE A 28 0.88 8.98 -2.05
CA ILE A 28 -0.36 8.73 -1.31
C ILE A 28 -1.51 8.45 -2.28
N ALA A 29 -1.69 9.33 -3.28
CA ALA A 29 -2.77 9.21 -4.25
C ALA A 29 -2.69 7.89 -5.02
N GLU A 30 -1.53 7.56 -5.60
CA GLU A 30 -1.37 6.35 -6.40
C GLU A 30 -1.52 5.07 -5.57
N VAL A 31 -0.93 5.02 -4.36
CA VAL A 31 -0.98 3.82 -3.52
C VAL A 31 -2.40 3.61 -3.00
N ALA A 32 -3.08 4.66 -2.56
CA ALA A 32 -4.45 4.57 -2.07
C ALA A 32 -5.40 4.08 -3.17
N GLU A 33 -5.33 4.65 -4.39
CA GLU A 33 -6.18 4.24 -5.51
C GLU A 33 -5.97 2.77 -5.89
N ARG A 34 -4.70 2.37 -6.11
CA ARG A 34 -4.38 0.99 -6.50
C ARG A 34 -4.72 0.00 -5.40
N ALA A 35 -4.47 0.33 -4.15
CA ALA A 35 -4.79 -0.55 -3.04
C ALA A 35 -6.29 -0.69 -2.84
N ALA A 36 -7.04 0.41 -2.91
CA ALA A 36 -8.49 0.37 -2.80
C ALA A 36 -9.11 -0.49 -3.90
N GLY A 37 -8.70 -0.29 -5.15
CA GLY A 37 -9.18 -1.06 -6.30
C GLY A 37 -8.84 -2.55 -6.17
N ASN A 38 -7.58 -2.88 -5.91
CA ASN A 38 -7.14 -4.27 -5.81
C ASN A 38 -7.77 -5.01 -4.63
N ALA A 39 -7.86 -4.36 -3.46
CA ALA A 39 -8.46 -4.98 -2.29
C ALA A 39 -9.97 -5.14 -2.46
N SER A 40 -10.68 -4.15 -3.03
CA SER A 40 -12.10 -4.31 -3.31
C SER A 40 -12.38 -5.47 -4.27
N VAL A 41 -11.58 -5.61 -5.34
CA VAL A 41 -11.68 -6.75 -6.28
C VAL A 41 -11.38 -8.08 -5.58
N ALA A 42 -10.31 -8.15 -4.79
CA ALA A 42 -9.89 -9.37 -4.11
C ALA A 42 -10.90 -9.82 -3.04
N LEU A 43 -11.56 -8.87 -2.38
CA LEU A 43 -12.55 -9.10 -1.34
C LEU A 43 -13.97 -9.31 -1.90
N GLY A 44 -14.22 -8.95 -3.16
CA GLY A 44 -15.55 -9.01 -3.78
C GLY A 44 -16.56 -8.06 -3.14
N ALA A 45 -16.09 -7.02 -2.45
CA ALA A 45 -16.90 -6.06 -1.70
C ALA A 45 -16.24 -4.67 -1.72
N PRO A 46 -17.01 -3.57 -1.62
CA PRO A 46 -16.44 -2.24 -1.46
C PRO A 46 -15.74 -2.12 -0.09
N LEU A 47 -14.63 -1.39 -0.06
CA LEU A 47 -13.96 -1.04 1.20
C LEU A 47 -14.69 0.13 1.88
N SER A 48 -14.69 0.16 3.21
CA SER A 48 -15.15 1.32 3.97
C SER A 48 -14.09 2.42 4.05
N ALA A 49 -12.82 2.04 4.14
CA ALA A 49 -11.68 2.95 4.23
C ALA A 49 -10.38 2.26 3.80
N VAL A 50 -9.34 3.04 3.50
CA VAL A 50 -7.95 2.60 3.33
C VAL A 50 -7.06 3.51 4.16
N ALA A 51 -6.24 2.93 5.04
CA ALA A 51 -5.26 3.66 5.83
C ALA A 51 -3.86 3.51 5.22
N LEU A 52 -3.17 4.64 5.05
CA LEU A 52 -1.81 4.68 4.51
C LEU A 52 -0.87 5.36 5.51
N GLU A 53 0.21 4.66 5.85
CA GLU A 53 1.31 5.18 6.64
C GLU A 53 2.53 5.33 5.74
N VAL A 54 3.03 6.57 5.57
CA VAL A 54 4.21 6.85 4.77
C VAL A 54 5.39 7.22 5.67
N GLY A 55 6.40 6.36 5.69
CA GLY A 55 7.69 6.63 6.32
C GLY A 55 8.66 7.26 5.31
N VAL A 56 9.24 8.42 5.64
CA VAL A 56 10.28 9.03 4.79
C VAL A 56 11.66 8.61 5.27
N ALA A 57 12.32 7.76 4.50
CA ALA A 57 13.66 7.26 4.80
C ALA A 57 14.73 8.25 4.31
N ARG A 58 15.49 8.85 5.23
CA ARG A 58 16.71 9.62 4.91
C ARG A 58 17.82 8.63 4.54
N THR A 59 18.10 8.42 3.26
CA THR A 59 18.96 7.31 2.83
C THR A 59 20.47 7.60 2.96
N ARG A 60 21.19 6.63 3.53
CA ARG A 60 22.51 6.20 3.01
C ARG A 60 22.51 4.67 3.00
N SER A 61 22.39 4.08 1.80
CA SER A 61 22.48 2.62 1.56
C SER A 61 21.27 1.77 1.99
N ARG A 62 20.16 1.85 1.24
CA ARG A 62 19.09 0.84 1.30
C ARG A 62 19.25 -0.13 0.12
N ARG A 63 19.95 -1.26 0.32
CA ARG A 63 19.95 -2.38 -0.65
C ARG A 63 18.58 -3.06 -0.60
N GLN A 64 17.68 -2.72 -1.51
CA GLN A 64 16.46 -3.49 -1.76
C GLN A 64 16.83 -4.77 -2.50
N ARG A 65 16.34 -5.91 -2.01
CA ARG A 65 16.49 -7.22 -2.66
C ARG A 65 15.09 -7.76 -2.93
N SER A 66 14.72 -7.83 -4.21
CA SER A 66 13.45 -8.41 -4.64
C SER A 66 13.51 -9.93 -4.54
N VAL A 67 12.47 -10.55 -4.01
CA VAL A 67 12.29 -12.01 -4.00
C VAL A 67 11.13 -12.33 -4.92
N SER A 68 11.38 -13.14 -5.94
CA SER A 68 10.37 -13.63 -6.86
C SER A 68 9.50 -14.66 -6.15
N VAL A 69 8.17 -14.51 -6.25
CA VAL A 69 7.21 -15.48 -5.71
C VAL A 69 6.69 -16.33 -6.88
N GLN A 70 6.84 -17.65 -6.78
CA GLN A 70 6.21 -18.63 -7.69
C GLN A 70 4.78 -18.91 -7.26
#